data_AF-A0A7J8AR95-F1
#
_entry.id   AF-A0A7J8AR95-F1
#
_cell.length_a   1.000
_cell.length_b   1.000
_cell.length_c   1.000
_cell.angle_alpha   90.00
_cell.angle_beta   90.00
_cell.angle_gamma   90.00
#
_symmetry.space_group_name_H-M   'P 1'
#
loop_
_entity.id
_entity.type
_entity.pdbx_description
1 polymer ?
#
loop_
_entity_poly.entity_id
_entity_poly.type
_entity_poly.pdbx_seq_one_letter_code
_entity_poly.pdbx_strand_id
1 'polypeptide(L)'
;MGVVQIGKGEYFWLEPKNAFATFQEPSIGLIALAFLQGSFAYGGWNFLNYVTEELVDPYKNLPRAIFISIPLVTFVYVFANVAYVTAMSPQELLASNAVAVTFGEKLLGVMSWIMPISVALSTFGGVNGSLFTSSRLFFAGAREGHLPSVLAMIHVKRCTPIPALLFTCISTLLMLVTGDIYTLINYVGFINYLFYGVTVAGQIVLRWKKPDIPRPIKISLLFPIIYLLFWAFLLVFSLWSEPVVCGIGLAIMLTGVPVYFLGVYWQHKPICVHNCIKLITLVSQKMCVVVYPNVGESSETEMINENTEEQWQPINQPIASKDKNSVK
;
A
#
# COMPACT_ATOMS: atom_id res chain seq x y z
N MET A 1 -14.39 -25.61 -8.85
CA MET A 1 -14.15 -26.75 -7.94
C MET A 1 -15.12 -26.75 -6.76
N GLY A 2 -15.17 -25.70 -5.91
CA GLY A 2 -16.11 -25.66 -4.77
C GLY A 2 -17.59 -25.86 -5.14
N VAL A 3 -18.09 -25.13 -6.16
CA VAL A 3 -19.48 -25.32 -6.66
C VAL A 3 -19.72 -26.75 -7.21
N VAL A 4 -18.67 -27.38 -7.75
CA VAL A 4 -18.74 -28.77 -8.26
C VAL A 4 -18.78 -29.78 -7.11
N GLN A 5 -18.09 -29.52 -6.00
CA GLN A 5 -18.20 -30.35 -4.78
C GLN A 5 -19.55 -30.20 -4.09
N ILE A 6 -20.10 -28.98 -4.06
CA ILE A 6 -21.47 -28.74 -3.57
C ILE A 6 -22.47 -29.52 -4.43
N GLY A 7 -22.30 -29.50 -5.76
CA GLY A 7 -23.09 -30.30 -6.69
C GLY A 7 -22.89 -31.82 -6.58
N LYS A 8 -21.78 -32.28 -6.00
CA LYS A 8 -21.48 -33.69 -5.72
C LYS A 8 -22.01 -34.18 -4.35
N GLY A 9 -22.63 -33.31 -3.56
CA GLY A 9 -23.21 -33.67 -2.27
C GLY A 9 -22.27 -33.51 -1.07
N GLU A 10 -21.06 -32.95 -1.25
CA GLU A 10 -20.12 -32.67 -0.15
C GLU A 10 -20.43 -31.32 0.52
N TYR A 11 -21.64 -31.18 1.07
CA TYR A 11 -22.09 -29.98 1.81
C TYR A 11 -22.21 -30.22 3.33
N PHE A 12 -21.66 -31.32 3.84
CA PHE A 12 -21.79 -31.75 5.24
C PHE A 12 -21.40 -30.65 6.26
N TRP A 13 -20.38 -29.85 5.97
CA TRP A 13 -19.93 -28.73 6.82
C TRP A 13 -20.68 -27.41 6.56
N LEU A 14 -21.41 -27.31 5.45
CA LEU A 14 -22.28 -26.18 5.10
C LEU A 14 -23.71 -26.36 5.63
N GLU A 15 -24.05 -27.54 6.14
CA GLU A 15 -25.35 -27.75 6.78
C GLU A 15 -25.50 -26.85 8.02
N PRO A 16 -26.65 -26.19 8.21
CA PRO A 16 -26.86 -25.26 9.34
C PRO A 16 -26.57 -25.87 10.71
N LYS A 17 -26.68 -27.19 10.85
CA LYS A 17 -26.41 -27.91 12.11
C LYS A 17 -24.91 -27.95 12.47
N ASN A 18 -24.03 -27.98 11.47
CA ASN A 18 -22.58 -28.08 11.64
C ASN A 18 -21.88 -26.74 11.41
N ALA A 19 -22.43 -25.87 10.55
CA ALA A 19 -21.87 -24.56 10.21
C ALA A 19 -21.91 -23.56 11.38
N PHE A 20 -22.91 -23.67 12.27
CA PHE A 20 -23.05 -22.83 13.47
C PHE A 20 -22.64 -23.54 14.77
N ALA A 21 -22.07 -24.75 14.68
CA ALA A 21 -21.51 -25.43 15.83
C ALA A 21 -20.30 -24.63 16.33
N THR A 22 -20.44 -24.03 17.51
CA THR A 22 -19.45 -23.12 18.04
C THR A 22 -18.30 -23.93 18.64
N PHE A 23 -17.18 -24.05 17.93
CA PHE A 23 -16.01 -24.83 18.38
C PHE A 23 -15.28 -24.19 19.58
N GLN A 24 -15.49 -22.90 19.82
CA GLN A 24 -14.92 -22.14 20.93
C GLN A 24 -15.88 -21.01 21.32
N GLU A 25 -16.01 -20.69 22.62
CA GLU A 25 -16.90 -19.62 23.08
C GLU A 25 -16.51 -18.28 22.41
N PRO A 26 -17.45 -17.63 21.70
CA PRO A 26 -17.15 -16.43 20.93
C PRO A 26 -17.03 -15.26 21.90
N SER A 27 -15.78 -14.89 22.21
CA SER A 27 -15.52 -13.63 22.90
C SER A 27 -15.47 -12.49 21.89
N ILE A 28 -15.97 -11.32 22.29
CA ILE A 28 -16.01 -10.13 21.44
C ILE A 28 -14.60 -9.72 20.99
N GLY A 29 -13.59 -9.98 21.84
CA GLY A 29 -12.19 -9.78 21.54
C GLY A 29 -11.65 -10.67 20.42
N LEU A 30 -11.96 -11.97 20.45
CA LEU A 30 -11.55 -12.91 19.39
C LEU A 30 -12.19 -12.56 18.04
N ILE A 31 -13.44 -12.08 18.05
CA ILE A 31 -14.11 -11.59 16.84
C ILE A 31 -13.37 -10.35 16.29
N ALA A 32 -12.93 -9.43 17.15
CA ALA A 32 -12.15 -8.27 16.73
C ALA A 32 -10.80 -8.66 16.10
N LEU A 33 -10.10 -9.65 16.67
CA LEU A 33 -8.87 -10.20 16.08
C LEU A 33 -9.12 -10.85 14.70
N ALA A 34 -10.23 -11.57 14.55
CA ALA A 34 -10.63 -12.13 13.25
C ALA A 34 -10.89 -11.03 12.20
N PHE A 35 -11.48 -9.89 12.60
CA PHE A 35 -11.60 -8.73 11.72
C PHE A 35 -10.24 -8.14 11.33
N LEU A 36 -9.28 -8.05 12.25
CA LEU A 36 -7.92 -7.59 11.92
C LEU A 36 -7.27 -8.49 10.87
N GLN A 37 -7.32 -9.81 11.06
CA GLN A 37 -6.74 -10.76 10.11
C GLN A 37 -7.48 -10.77 8.77
N GLY A 38 -8.82 -10.71 8.79
CA GLY A 38 -9.61 -10.58 7.58
C GLY A 38 -9.29 -9.30 6.80
N SER A 39 -9.09 -8.19 7.49
CA SER A 39 -8.72 -6.92 6.86
C SER A 39 -7.38 -6.95 6.14
N PHE A 40 -6.43 -7.75 6.63
CA PHE A 40 -5.11 -7.89 6.04
C PHE A 40 -5.21 -8.43 4.61
N ALA A 41 -6.12 -9.39 4.37
CA ALA A 41 -6.41 -9.89 3.03
C ALA A 41 -7.00 -8.82 2.10
N TYR A 42 -7.83 -7.91 2.64
CA TYR A 42 -8.34 -6.75 1.90
C TYR A 42 -7.35 -5.58 1.84
N GLY A 43 -6.11 -5.76 2.33
CA GLY A 43 -5.09 -4.73 2.35
C GLY A 43 -4.72 -4.22 0.96
N GLY A 44 -4.19 -3.00 0.90
CA GLY A 44 -3.64 -2.42 -0.33
C GLY A 44 -4.59 -1.53 -1.14
N TRP A 45 -5.86 -1.42 -0.75
CA TRP A 45 -6.78 -0.43 -1.34
C TRP A 45 -6.25 1.02 -1.22
N ASN A 46 -5.43 1.31 -0.21
CA ASN A 46 -4.79 2.62 -0.04
C ASN A 46 -3.78 2.95 -1.13
N PHE A 47 -3.18 1.95 -1.78
CA PHE A 47 -2.19 2.18 -2.82
C PHE A 47 -2.80 2.80 -4.09
N LEU A 48 -4.11 2.61 -4.31
CA LEU A 48 -4.86 3.27 -5.38
C LEU A 48 -4.77 4.81 -5.28
N ASN A 49 -4.65 5.37 -4.07
CA ASN A 49 -4.47 6.81 -3.90
C ASN A 49 -3.16 7.31 -4.53
N TYR A 50 -2.09 6.51 -4.50
CA TYR A 50 -0.80 6.88 -5.11
C TYR A 50 -0.80 6.81 -6.64
N VAL A 51 -1.76 6.11 -7.24
CA VAL A 51 -1.92 5.96 -8.69
C VAL A 51 -3.06 6.84 -9.20
N THR A 52 -3.67 7.64 -8.31
CA THR A 52 -4.78 8.53 -8.69
C THR A 52 -4.32 9.63 -9.67
N GLU A 53 -3.05 10.04 -9.61
CA GLU A 53 -2.45 10.98 -10.57
C GLU A 53 -2.31 10.39 -11.99
N GLU A 54 -2.21 9.06 -12.09
CA GLU A 54 -2.09 8.34 -13.36
C GLU A 54 -3.47 7.96 -13.94
N LEU A 55 -4.56 8.18 -13.19
CA LEU A 55 -5.91 7.77 -13.55
C LEU A 55 -6.58 8.80 -14.48
N VAL A 56 -7.10 8.35 -15.62
CA VAL A 56 -7.94 9.19 -16.50
C VAL A 56 -9.22 9.58 -15.75
N ASP A 57 -9.51 10.88 -15.66
CA ASP A 57 -10.68 11.45 -14.97
C ASP A 57 -10.91 10.91 -13.54
N PRO A 58 -10.00 11.22 -12.58
CA PRO A 58 -10.00 10.60 -11.26
C PRO A 58 -11.29 10.88 -10.47
N TYR A 59 -11.92 12.04 -10.67
CA TYR A 59 -13.11 12.43 -9.92
C TYR A 59 -14.34 11.55 -10.17
N LYS A 60 -14.44 10.93 -11.36
CA LYS A 60 -15.54 10.04 -11.73
C LYS A 60 -15.14 8.58 -11.69
N ASN A 61 -13.92 8.27 -12.13
CA ASN A 61 -13.48 6.89 -12.28
C ASN A 61 -13.00 6.29 -10.96
N LEU A 62 -12.45 7.07 -10.03
CA LEU A 62 -12.01 6.55 -8.74
C LEU A 62 -13.18 6.00 -7.90
N PRO A 63 -14.30 6.71 -7.70
CA PRO A 63 -15.44 6.14 -6.97
C PRO A 63 -16.05 4.92 -7.66
N ARG A 64 -16.16 4.94 -9.00
CA ARG A 64 -16.69 3.81 -9.78
C ARG A 64 -15.80 2.58 -9.66
N ALA A 65 -14.48 2.76 -9.73
CA ALA A 65 -13.53 1.68 -9.54
C ALA A 65 -13.69 1.03 -8.16
N ILE A 66 -13.84 1.83 -7.09
CA ILE A 66 -14.06 1.34 -5.72
C ILE A 66 -15.36 0.53 -5.60
N PHE A 67 -16.47 1.03 -6.16
CA PHE A 67 -17.77 0.33 -6.09
C PHE A 67 -17.81 -0.97 -6.87
N ILE A 68 -16.95 -1.16 -7.87
CA ILE A 68 -16.87 -2.40 -8.65
C ILE A 68 -15.84 -3.36 -8.04
N SER A 69 -14.67 -2.86 -7.67
CA SER A 69 -13.55 -3.70 -7.22
C SER A 69 -13.79 -4.31 -5.84
N ILE A 70 -14.29 -3.54 -4.87
CA ILE A 70 -14.47 -4.04 -3.50
C ILE A 70 -15.48 -5.20 -3.47
N PRO A 71 -16.71 -5.08 -4.01
CA PRO A 71 -17.66 -6.20 -4.00
C PRO A 71 -17.15 -7.40 -4.78
N LEU A 72 -16.48 -7.19 -5.92
CA LEU A 72 -15.90 -8.28 -6.71
C LEU A 72 -14.88 -9.08 -5.90
N VAL A 73 -13.95 -8.40 -5.22
CA VAL A 73 -12.96 -9.05 -4.35
C VAL A 73 -13.66 -9.79 -3.20
N THR A 74 -14.69 -9.17 -2.60
CA THR A 74 -15.49 -9.84 -1.56
C THR A 74 -16.15 -11.11 -2.07
N PHE A 75 -16.75 -11.10 -3.27
CA PHE A 75 -17.33 -12.30 -3.86
C PHE A 75 -16.27 -13.40 -4.07
N VAL A 76 -15.11 -13.04 -4.62
CA VAL A 76 -14.02 -14.01 -4.85
C VAL A 76 -13.55 -14.62 -3.53
N TYR A 77 -13.37 -13.82 -2.48
CA TYR A 77 -12.94 -14.31 -1.17
C TYR A 77 -14.01 -15.20 -0.51
N VAL A 78 -15.29 -14.84 -0.60
CA VAL A 78 -16.38 -15.69 -0.09
C VAL A 78 -16.40 -17.02 -0.83
N PHE A 79 -16.35 -17.02 -2.17
CA PHE A 79 -16.35 -18.25 -2.94
C PHE A 79 -15.12 -19.13 -2.70
N ALA A 80 -13.94 -18.52 -2.49
CA ALA A 80 -12.73 -19.25 -2.13
C ALA A 80 -12.87 -19.91 -0.74
N ASN A 81 -13.37 -19.18 0.26
CA ASN A 81 -13.60 -19.74 1.60
C ASN A 81 -14.64 -20.86 1.59
N VAL A 82 -15.73 -20.70 0.83
CA VAL A 82 -16.72 -21.76 0.62
C VAL A 82 -16.08 -23.01 0.01
N ALA A 83 -15.18 -22.85 -0.96
CA ALA A 83 -14.46 -23.98 -1.55
C ALA A 83 -13.51 -24.68 -0.54
N TYR A 84 -12.89 -23.93 0.38
CA TYR A 84 -12.04 -24.54 1.41
C TYR A 84 -12.84 -25.40 2.38
N VAL A 85 -13.97 -24.90 2.88
CA VAL A 85 -14.81 -25.63 3.85
C VAL A 85 -15.58 -26.81 3.23
N THR A 86 -15.78 -26.83 1.91
CA THR A 86 -16.35 -28.01 1.22
C THR A 86 -15.35 -29.14 1.08
N ALA A 87 -14.06 -28.82 0.94
CA ALA A 87 -13.02 -29.80 0.69
C ALA A 87 -12.40 -30.40 1.96
N MET A 88 -12.53 -29.69 3.09
CA MET A 88 -11.78 -29.97 4.32
C MET A 88 -12.63 -29.73 5.56
N SER A 89 -12.32 -30.45 6.64
CA SER A 89 -12.93 -30.16 7.94
C SER A 89 -12.33 -28.90 8.56
N PRO A 90 -13.07 -28.18 9.43
CA PRO A 90 -12.54 -27.02 10.13
C PRO A 90 -11.27 -27.31 10.94
N GLN A 91 -11.18 -28.48 11.58
CA GLN A 91 -10.00 -28.88 12.36
C GLN A 91 -8.76 -29.05 11.48
N GLU A 92 -8.93 -29.60 10.28
CA GLU A 92 -7.84 -29.78 9.33
C GLU A 92 -7.37 -28.45 8.74
N LEU A 93 -8.30 -27.52 8.51
CA LEU A 93 -7.98 -26.15 8.09
C LEU A 93 -7.13 -25.43 9.14
N LEU A 94 -7.48 -25.56 10.42
CA LEU A 94 -6.72 -24.96 11.53
C LEU A 94 -5.36 -25.64 11.77
N ALA A 95 -5.24 -26.93 11.44
CA ALA A 95 -3.98 -27.67 11.58
C ALA A 95 -3.00 -27.43 10.41
N SER A 96 -3.49 -26.97 9.26
CA SER A 96 -2.66 -26.75 8.07
C SER A 96 -1.97 -25.38 8.10
N ASN A 97 -0.63 -25.40 7.96
CA ASN A 97 0.15 -24.18 7.76
C ASN A 97 -0.05 -23.56 6.36
N ALA A 98 -0.53 -24.33 5.39
CA ALA A 98 -0.68 -23.91 4.00
C ALA A 98 -1.98 -24.45 3.39
N VAL A 99 -3.10 -23.84 3.79
CA VAL A 99 -4.47 -24.25 3.43
C VAL A 99 -4.64 -24.50 1.92
N ALA A 100 -4.09 -23.61 1.07
CA ALA A 100 -4.18 -23.75 -0.38
C ALA A 100 -3.49 -25.01 -0.91
N VAL A 101 -2.32 -25.38 -0.37
CA VAL A 101 -1.56 -26.56 -0.83
C VAL A 101 -2.28 -27.83 -0.41
N THR A 102 -2.74 -27.91 0.84
CA THR A 102 -3.52 -29.06 1.32
C THR A 102 -4.79 -29.22 0.49
N PHE A 103 -5.47 -28.11 0.12
CA PHE A 103 -6.62 -28.14 -0.78
C PHE A 103 -6.26 -28.75 -2.15
N GLY A 104 -5.12 -28.36 -2.71
CA GLY A 104 -4.59 -28.92 -3.95
C GLY A 104 -4.30 -30.42 -3.85
N GLU A 105 -3.71 -30.89 -2.75
CA GLU A 105 -3.42 -32.31 -2.53
C GLU A 105 -4.68 -33.17 -2.51
N LYS A 106 -5.76 -32.69 -1.87
CA LYS A 106 -7.02 -33.43 -1.80
C LYS A 106 -7.79 -33.51 -3.11
N LEU A 107 -7.82 -32.42 -3.87
CA LEU A 107 -8.71 -32.29 -5.01
C LEU A 107 -8.05 -32.50 -6.37
N LEU A 108 -6.77 -32.15 -6.49
CA LEU A 108 -6.06 -32.17 -7.76
C LEU A 108 -5.24 -33.45 -7.96
N GLY A 109 -4.98 -34.22 -6.90
CA GLY A 109 -4.24 -35.48 -6.97
C GLY A 109 -2.91 -35.32 -7.71
N VAL A 110 -2.82 -35.86 -8.93
CA VAL A 110 -1.63 -35.79 -9.81
C VAL A 110 -1.21 -34.35 -10.17
N MET A 111 -2.13 -33.38 -10.14
CA MET A 111 -1.87 -31.97 -10.43
C MET A 111 -1.63 -31.11 -9.17
N SER A 112 -1.38 -31.71 -8.00
CA SER A 112 -1.15 -31.00 -6.74
C SER A 112 0.03 -30.02 -6.80
N TRP A 113 1.04 -30.29 -7.65
CA TRP A 113 2.23 -29.45 -7.84
C TRP A 113 1.95 -28.05 -8.41
N ILE A 114 0.82 -27.86 -9.10
CA ILE A 114 0.45 -26.56 -9.69
C ILE A 114 0.13 -25.53 -8.59
N MET A 115 -0.48 -25.99 -7.50
CA MET A 115 -0.95 -25.13 -6.42
C MET A 115 0.17 -24.39 -5.69
N PRO A 116 1.24 -25.05 -5.17
CA PRO A 116 2.33 -24.36 -4.51
C PRO A 116 3.09 -23.42 -5.45
N ILE A 117 3.28 -23.77 -6.73
CA ILE A 117 3.92 -22.88 -7.71
C ILE A 117 3.07 -21.63 -7.93
N SER A 118 1.76 -21.79 -8.10
CA SER A 118 0.85 -20.65 -8.33
C SER A 118 0.81 -19.71 -7.12
N VAL A 119 0.76 -20.27 -5.90
CA VAL A 119 0.80 -19.50 -4.66
C VAL A 119 2.15 -18.79 -4.50
N ALA A 120 3.27 -19.45 -4.80
CA ALA A 120 4.60 -18.85 -4.73
C ALA A 120 4.79 -17.69 -5.72
N LEU A 121 4.28 -17.82 -6.95
CA LEU A 121 4.29 -16.73 -7.94
C LEU A 121 3.44 -15.55 -7.46
N SER A 122 2.30 -15.81 -6.82
CA SER A 122 1.46 -14.76 -6.23
C SER A 122 2.16 -14.01 -5.09
N THR A 123 2.83 -14.71 -4.18
CA THR A 123 3.55 -14.06 -3.08
C THR A 123 4.75 -13.26 -3.59
N PHE A 124 5.46 -13.77 -4.61
CA PHE A 124 6.53 -13.02 -5.27
C PHE A 124 6.03 -11.72 -5.90
N GLY A 125 4.87 -11.77 -6.57
CA GLY A 125 4.20 -10.58 -7.12
C GLY A 125 3.82 -9.56 -6.05
N GLY A 126 3.29 -10.02 -4.90
CA GLY A 126 2.92 -9.15 -3.78
C GLY A 126 4.12 -8.41 -3.15
N VAL A 127 5.24 -9.11 -2.95
CA VAL A 127 6.48 -8.49 -2.45
C VAL A 127 7.03 -7.49 -3.46
N ASN A 128 7.08 -7.85 -4.74
CA ASN A 128 7.55 -6.96 -5.81
C ASN A 128 6.70 -5.68 -5.89
N GLY A 129 5.37 -5.80 -5.85
CA GLY A 129 4.46 -4.65 -5.81
C GLY A 129 4.70 -3.74 -4.60
N SER A 130 4.90 -4.34 -3.43
CA SER A 130 5.16 -3.61 -2.19
C SER A 130 6.49 -2.85 -2.20
N LEU A 131 7.51 -3.37 -2.90
CA LEU A 131 8.80 -2.68 -3.07
C LEU A 131 8.66 -1.42 -3.94
N PHE A 132 7.85 -1.47 -5.01
CA PHE A 132 7.58 -0.30 -5.83
C PHE A 132 6.87 0.80 -5.02
N THR A 133 5.82 0.46 -4.27
CA THR A 133 5.06 1.44 -3.48
C THR A 133 5.90 2.04 -2.35
N SER A 134 6.73 1.24 -1.70
CA SER A 134 7.60 1.71 -0.62
C SER A 134 8.57 2.78 -1.11
N SER A 135 9.13 2.61 -2.31
CA SER A 135 10.07 3.58 -2.89
C SER A 135 9.45 4.97 -3.12
N ARG A 136 8.17 5.03 -3.55
CA ARG A 136 7.42 6.29 -3.73
C ARG A 136 7.23 7.03 -2.41
N LEU A 137 6.99 6.30 -1.32
CA LEU A 137 6.83 6.88 0.02
C LEU A 137 8.14 7.52 0.52
N PHE A 138 9.28 6.86 0.35
CA PHE A 138 10.59 7.43 0.72
C PHE A 138 10.91 8.68 -0.09
N PHE A 139 10.55 8.69 -1.37
CA PHE A 139 10.75 9.84 -2.24
C PHE A 139 9.95 11.07 -1.76
N ALA A 140 8.65 10.89 -1.51
CA ALA A 140 7.79 11.96 -1.00
C ALA A 140 8.25 12.47 0.38
N GLY A 141 8.60 11.57 1.31
CA GLY A 141 9.01 11.95 2.66
C GLY A 141 10.38 12.66 2.70
N ALA A 142 11.29 12.37 1.77
CA ALA A 142 12.55 13.10 1.67
C ALA A 142 12.38 14.48 1.01
N ARG A 143 11.44 14.63 0.07
CA ARG A 143 11.11 15.91 -0.56
C ARG A 143 10.58 16.93 0.46
N GLU A 144 9.77 16.46 1.40
CA GLU A 144 9.27 17.27 2.53
C GLU A 144 10.30 17.49 3.64
N GLY A 145 11.54 17.01 3.48
CA GLY A 145 12.63 17.23 4.43
C GLY A 145 12.53 16.40 5.73
N HIS A 146 11.61 15.44 5.81
CA HIS A 146 11.45 14.56 6.98
C HIS A 146 12.43 13.40 6.99
N LEU A 147 12.85 12.92 5.81
CA LEU A 147 13.81 11.84 5.66
C LEU A 147 15.14 12.36 5.08
N PRO A 148 16.28 11.72 5.42
CA PRO A 148 17.58 12.04 4.82
C PRO A 148 17.53 11.93 3.28
N SER A 149 18.12 12.92 2.60
CA SER A 149 18.08 13.01 1.12
C SER A 149 18.69 11.80 0.41
N VAL A 150 19.56 11.03 1.07
CA VAL A 150 20.14 9.77 0.56
C VAL A 150 19.08 8.73 0.19
N LEU A 151 17.95 8.69 0.91
CA LEU A 151 16.89 7.71 0.66
C LEU A 151 16.06 8.03 -0.59
N ALA A 152 16.11 9.27 -1.07
CA ALA A 152 15.43 9.67 -2.32
C ALA A 152 16.36 9.70 -3.54
N MET A 153 17.62 9.28 -3.41
CA MET A 153 18.55 9.24 -4.53
C MET A 153 18.25 8.06 -5.46
N ILE A 154 18.41 8.31 -6.76
CA ILE A 154 18.15 7.37 -7.84
C ILE A 154 19.44 7.01 -8.58
N HIS A 155 19.54 5.78 -9.08
CA HIS A 155 20.69 5.32 -9.85
C HIS A 155 20.72 5.95 -11.25
N VAL A 156 21.89 6.48 -11.66
CA VAL A 156 22.04 7.30 -12.89
C VAL A 156 21.58 6.60 -14.16
N LYS A 157 21.93 5.32 -14.37
CA LYS A 157 21.60 4.61 -15.63
C LYS A 157 20.26 3.88 -15.63
N ARG A 158 19.68 3.61 -14.45
CA ARG A 158 18.54 2.69 -14.31
C ARG A 158 17.32 3.34 -13.65
N CYS A 159 17.46 4.57 -13.16
CA CYS A 159 16.42 5.32 -12.46
C CYS A 159 15.81 4.53 -11.27
N THR A 160 16.60 3.66 -10.63
CA THR A 160 16.15 2.85 -9.49
C THR A 160 16.62 3.43 -8.15
N PRO A 161 15.74 3.54 -7.14
CA PRO A 161 16.08 4.07 -5.82
C PRO A 161 16.75 2.99 -4.94
N ILE A 162 18.04 2.72 -5.17
CA ILE A 162 18.80 1.67 -4.49
C ILE A 162 18.82 1.84 -2.95
N PRO A 163 19.10 3.03 -2.37
CA PRO A 163 19.23 3.16 -0.92
C PRO A 163 17.90 2.93 -0.18
N ALA A 164 16.77 3.37 -0.75
CA ALA A 164 15.44 3.09 -0.20
C ALA A 164 15.12 1.59 -0.20
N LEU A 165 15.45 0.89 -1.29
CA LEU A 165 15.23 -0.55 -1.39
C LEU A 165 16.12 -1.33 -0.41
N LEU A 166 17.38 -0.94 -0.24
CA LEU A 166 18.28 -1.54 0.74
C LEU A 166 17.77 -1.34 2.17
N PHE A 167 17.32 -0.13 2.52
CA PHE A 167 16.74 0.14 3.82
C PHE A 167 15.51 -0.73 4.09
N THR A 168 14.59 -0.80 3.11
CA THR A 168 13.39 -1.65 3.19
C THR A 168 13.73 -3.13 3.34
N CYS A 169 14.76 -3.59 2.62
CA CYS A 169 15.24 -4.99 2.69
C CYS A 169 15.81 -5.31 4.07
N ILE A 170 16.69 -4.46 4.61
CA ILE A 170 17.29 -4.66 5.94
C ILE A 170 16.20 -4.66 7.02
N SER A 171 15.26 -3.71 6.99
CA SER A 171 14.15 -3.67 7.94
C SER A 171 13.25 -4.90 7.84
N THR A 172 12.97 -5.38 6.62
CA THR A 172 12.19 -6.61 6.41
C THR A 172 12.90 -7.83 6.98
N LEU A 173 14.22 -7.96 6.79
CA LEU A 173 15.00 -9.07 7.35
C LEU A 173 15.04 -9.05 8.89
N LEU A 174 15.12 -7.87 9.50
CA LEU A 174 15.05 -7.75 10.97
C LEU A 174 13.70 -8.21 11.52
N MET A 175 12.60 -7.82 10.86
CA MET A 175 11.25 -8.26 11.23
C MET A 175 11.04 -9.75 10.97
N LEU A 176 11.65 -10.30 9.92
CA LEU A 176 11.56 -11.73 9.58
C LEU A 176 12.18 -12.64 10.65
N VAL A 177 13.27 -12.21 11.29
CA VAL A 177 13.98 -13.01 12.29
C VAL A 177 13.29 -12.99 13.67
N THR A 178 12.45 -11.98 13.94
CA THR A 178 12.01 -11.66 15.31
C THR A 178 10.60 -12.10 15.67
N GLY A 179 9.72 -12.44 14.72
CA GLY A 179 8.31 -12.69 15.07
C GLY A 179 7.59 -13.77 14.28
N ASP A 180 6.53 -14.28 14.91
CA ASP A 180 5.59 -15.22 14.30
C ASP A 180 4.62 -14.50 13.36
N ILE A 181 4.21 -15.17 12.28
CA ILE A 181 3.41 -14.60 11.19
C ILE A 181 2.09 -14.04 11.73
N TYR A 182 1.39 -14.77 12.60
CA TYR A 182 0.10 -14.32 13.14
C TYR A 182 0.25 -13.07 14.02
N THR A 183 1.29 -13.04 14.86
CA THR A 183 1.60 -11.86 15.69
C THR A 183 1.98 -10.65 14.85
N LEU A 184 2.71 -10.85 13.74
CA LEU A 184 3.06 -9.79 12.80
C LEU A 184 1.83 -9.22 12.10
N ILE A 185 0.88 -10.08 11.71
CA ILE A 185 -0.38 -9.65 11.09
C ILE A 185 -1.18 -8.80 12.08
N ASN A 186 -1.32 -9.23 13.33
CA ASN A 186 -2.04 -8.48 14.37
C ASN A 186 -1.36 -7.13 14.64
N TYR A 187 -0.02 -7.11 14.72
CA TYR A 187 0.78 -5.89 14.87
C TYR A 187 0.55 -4.89 13.71
N VAL A 188 0.72 -5.35 12.46
CA VAL A 188 0.56 -4.50 11.27
C VAL A 188 -0.89 -4.03 11.13
N GLY A 189 -1.85 -4.94 11.35
CA GLY A 189 -3.27 -4.64 11.29
C GLY A 189 -3.66 -3.54 12.27
N PHE A 190 -3.25 -3.66 13.54
CA PHE A 190 -3.54 -2.67 14.57
C PHE A 190 -3.02 -1.27 14.21
N ILE A 191 -1.75 -1.17 13.80
CA ILE A 191 -1.13 0.12 13.45
C ILE A 191 -1.78 0.73 12.20
N ASN A 192 -2.05 -0.08 11.18
CA ASN A 192 -2.74 0.40 9.98
C ASN A 192 -4.13 0.96 10.31
N TYR A 193 -4.91 0.25 11.13
CA TYR A 193 -6.22 0.74 11.56
C TYR A 193 -6.13 2.02 12.37
N LEU A 194 -5.14 2.15 13.25
CA LEU A 194 -4.92 3.39 13.99
C LEU A 194 -4.75 4.58 13.02
N PHE A 195 -3.90 4.45 12.00
CA PHE A 195 -3.71 5.50 11.00
C PHE A 195 -4.95 5.73 10.10
N TYR A 196 -5.71 4.68 9.76
CA TYR A 196 -6.98 4.86 9.03
C TYR A 196 -8.00 5.64 9.84
N GLY A 197 -8.09 5.40 11.15
CA GLY A 197 -8.94 6.18 12.05
C GLY A 197 -8.55 7.65 12.07
N VAL A 198 -7.25 7.94 12.19
CA VAL A 198 -6.73 9.33 12.21
C VAL A 198 -7.03 10.06 10.90
N THR A 199 -6.85 9.42 9.73
CA THR A 199 -7.12 10.06 8.44
C THR A 199 -8.62 10.33 8.23
N VAL A 200 -9.49 9.39 8.63
CA VAL A 200 -10.95 9.57 8.56
C VAL A 200 -11.42 10.65 9.54
N ALA A 201 -10.90 10.68 10.76
CA ALA A 201 -11.17 11.74 11.72
C ALA A 201 -10.69 13.11 11.17
N GLY A 202 -9.50 13.15 10.57
CA GLY A 202 -8.97 14.33 9.89
C GLY A 202 -9.89 14.83 8.77
N GLN A 203 -10.54 13.92 8.03
CA GLN A 203 -11.53 14.29 7.03
C GLN A 203 -12.74 14.99 7.64
N ILE A 204 -13.27 14.49 8.77
CA ILE A 204 -14.38 15.13 9.49
C ILE A 204 -13.97 16.52 10.00
N VAL A 205 -12.78 16.63 10.62
CA VAL A 205 -12.25 17.90 11.12
C VAL A 205 -12.04 18.90 9.98
N LEU A 206 -11.56 18.46 8.82
CA LEU A 206 -11.38 19.31 7.65
C LEU A 206 -12.72 19.83 7.13
N ARG A 207 -13.80 19.05 7.25
CA ARG A 207 -15.16 19.51 6.91
C ARG A 207 -15.61 20.67 7.78
N TRP A 208 -15.28 20.66 9.06
CA TRP A 208 -15.65 21.70 10.01
C TRP A 208 -14.74 22.93 9.92
N LYS A 209 -13.42 22.73 9.84
CA LYS A 209 -12.42 23.82 9.92
C LYS A 209 -12.26 24.62 8.62
N LYS A 210 -12.44 23.97 7.46
CA LYS A 210 -12.30 24.60 6.14
C LYS A 210 -13.46 24.17 5.21
N PRO A 211 -14.68 24.73 5.40
CA PRO A 211 -15.85 24.32 4.63
C PRO A 211 -15.78 24.74 3.16
N ASP A 212 -15.14 25.87 2.84
CA ASP A 212 -15.22 26.54 1.53
C ASP A 212 -14.27 25.98 0.46
N ILE A 213 -13.50 24.93 0.78
CA ILE A 213 -12.61 24.31 -0.20
C ILE A 213 -13.44 23.61 -1.30
N PRO A 214 -13.11 23.76 -2.59
CA PRO A 214 -13.79 23.05 -3.66
C PRO A 214 -13.53 21.56 -3.51
N ARG A 215 -14.61 20.78 -3.31
CA ARG A 215 -14.56 19.31 -3.16
C ARG A 215 -15.24 18.66 -4.36
N PRO A 216 -14.48 18.09 -5.31
CA PRO A 216 -15.04 17.41 -6.48
C PRO A 216 -15.87 16.17 -6.12
N ILE A 217 -15.50 15.47 -5.03
CA ILE A 217 -16.21 14.30 -4.52
C ILE A 217 -16.77 14.62 -3.13
N LYS A 218 -18.10 14.47 -2.97
CA LYS A 218 -18.78 14.66 -1.69
C LYS A 218 -19.52 13.37 -1.31
N ILE A 219 -19.15 12.83 -0.15
CA ILE A 219 -19.86 11.72 0.51
C ILE A 219 -20.69 12.26 1.68
N SER A 220 -21.78 11.56 2.06
CA SER A 220 -22.54 11.90 3.27
C SER A 220 -21.66 11.80 4.52
N LEU A 221 -21.89 12.68 5.50
CA LEU A 221 -21.14 12.70 6.78
C LEU A 221 -21.40 11.45 7.63
N LEU A 222 -22.50 10.73 7.36
CA LEU A 222 -22.87 9.53 8.07
C LEU A 222 -21.88 8.37 7.84
N PHE A 223 -21.31 8.25 6.63
CA PHE A 223 -20.33 7.21 6.30
C PHE A 223 -19.05 7.24 7.17
N PRO A 224 -18.32 8.38 7.27
CA PRO A 224 -17.12 8.42 8.11
C PRO A 224 -17.44 8.28 9.61
N ILE A 225 -18.62 8.69 10.07
CA ILE A 225 -19.04 8.50 11.47
C ILE A 225 -19.25 7.01 11.79
N ILE A 226 -19.94 6.27 10.93
CA ILE A 226 -20.12 4.81 11.09
C ILE A 226 -18.78 4.10 11.10
N TYR A 227 -17.88 4.49 10.18
CA TYR A 227 -16.52 3.92 10.15
C TYR A 227 -15.76 4.19 11.45
N LEU A 228 -15.83 5.40 11.99
CA LEU A 228 -15.12 5.78 13.21
C LEU A 228 -15.67 5.05 14.44
N LEU A 229 -16.99 4.82 14.50
CA LEU A 229 -17.61 3.99 15.55
C LEU A 229 -17.10 2.54 15.48
N PHE A 230 -17.13 1.94 14.29
CA PHE A 230 -16.61 0.59 14.08
C PHE A 230 -15.11 0.48 14.39
N TRP A 231 -14.33 1.47 13.99
CA TRP A 231 -12.91 1.58 14.29
C TRP A 231 -12.64 1.66 15.79
N ALA A 232 -13.35 2.52 16.52
CA ALA A 232 -13.17 2.68 17.97
C ALA A 232 -13.49 1.38 18.71
N PHE A 233 -14.56 0.69 18.31
CA PHE A 233 -14.90 -0.62 18.83
C PHE A 233 -13.76 -1.62 18.59
N LEU A 234 -13.33 -1.81 17.34
CA LEU A 234 -12.26 -2.74 17.02
C LEU A 234 -10.95 -2.44 17.77
N LEU A 235 -10.56 -1.17 17.87
CA LEU A 235 -9.30 -0.78 18.50
C LEU A 235 -9.30 -1.10 20.01
N VAL A 236 -10.41 -0.82 20.71
CA VAL A 236 -10.55 -1.12 22.15
C VAL A 236 -10.53 -2.62 22.41
N PHE A 237 -11.27 -3.40 21.62
CA PHE A 237 -11.30 -4.86 21.79
C PHE A 237 -9.98 -5.53 21.40
N SER A 238 -9.26 -4.99 20.41
CA SER A 238 -7.93 -5.48 20.03
C SER A 238 -6.90 -5.21 21.14
N LEU A 239 -6.91 -4.03 21.75
CA LEU A 239 -6.08 -3.69 22.90
C LEU A 239 -6.35 -4.58 24.11
N TRP A 240 -7.62 -4.93 24.34
CA TRP A 240 -7.99 -5.83 25.43
C TRP A 240 -7.52 -7.27 25.17
N SER A 241 -7.60 -7.74 23.92
CA SER A 241 -7.31 -9.12 23.55
C SER A 241 -5.81 -9.40 23.50
N GLU A 242 -5.03 -8.52 22.86
CA GLU A 242 -3.57 -8.65 22.73
C GLU A 242 -2.84 -7.37 23.15
N PRO A 243 -2.82 -7.05 24.46
CA PRO A 243 -2.25 -5.80 24.96
C PRO A 243 -0.74 -5.69 24.72
N VAL A 244 -0.01 -6.82 24.73
CA VAL A 244 1.45 -6.83 24.54
C VAL A 244 1.81 -6.44 23.10
N VAL A 245 1.18 -7.08 22.10
CA VAL A 245 1.46 -6.84 20.69
C VAL A 245 1.06 -5.42 20.29
N CYS A 246 -0.14 -4.98 20.70
CA CYS A 246 -0.62 -3.62 20.46
C CYS A 246 0.24 -2.57 21.19
N GLY A 247 0.66 -2.87 22.42
CA GLY A 247 1.51 -2.02 23.24
C GLY A 247 2.89 -1.78 22.62
N ILE A 248 3.51 -2.82 22.07
CA ILE A 248 4.78 -2.70 21.32
C ILE A 248 4.59 -1.81 20.09
N GLY A 249 3.49 -1.98 19.35
CA GLY A 249 3.14 -1.10 18.23
C GLY A 249 3.01 0.37 18.63
N LEU A 250 2.30 0.66 19.71
CA LEU A 250 2.19 2.02 20.24
C LEU A 250 3.53 2.56 20.71
N ALA A 251 4.37 1.73 21.34
CA ALA A 251 5.71 2.13 21.78
C ALA A 251 6.59 2.52 20.58
N ILE A 252 6.59 1.73 19.50
CA ILE A 252 7.33 2.04 18.27
C ILE A 252 6.78 3.31 17.61
N MET A 253 5.48 3.53 17.63
CA MET A 253 4.89 4.79 17.13
C MET A 253 5.37 5.98 17.98
N LEU A 254 5.42 5.84 19.31
CA LEU A 254 5.87 6.89 20.22
C LEU A 254 7.37 7.17 20.10
N THR A 255 8.22 6.20 19.74
CA THR A 255 9.65 6.46 19.44
C THR A 255 9.85 7.27 18.17
N GLY A 256 8.84 7.36 17.28
CA GLY A 256 8.84 8.29 16.16
C GLY A 256 8.85 9.76 16.58
N VAL A 257 8.25 10.09 17.74
CA VAL A 257 8.19 11.47 18.26
C VAL A 257 9.57 12.05 18.60
N PRO A 258 10.43 11.41 19.43
CA PRO A 258 11.76 11.92 19.70
C PRO A 258 12.64 11.95 18.45
N VAL A 259 12.49 10.98 17.54
CA VAL A 259 13.21 10.99 16.25
C VAL A 259 12.78 12.18 15.39
N TYR A 260 11.50 12.54 15.38
CA TYR A 260 11.01 13.73 14.67
C TYR A 260 11.58 15.03 15.24
N PHE A 261 11.60 15.18 16.57
CA PHE A 261 12.19 16.36 17.21
C PHE A 261 13.70 16.46 16.93
N LEU A 262 14.43 15.34 16.98
CA LEU A 262 15.87 15.30 16.70
C LEU A 262 16.19 15.51 15.21
N GLY A 263 15.33 15.01 14.33
CA GLY A 263 15.52 15.05 12.88
C GLY A 263 15.17 16.42 12.27
N VAL A 264 13.96 16.91 12.56
CA VAL A 264 13.32 18.04 11.86
C VAL A 264 13.34 19.32 12.71
N TYR A 265 12.95 19.24 13.98
CA TYR A 265 12.87 20.42 14.84
C TYR A 265 14.25 20.96 15.24
N TRP A 266 15.26 20.07 15.28
CA TRP A 266 16.65 20.46 15.54
C TRP A 266 17.29 21.13 14.31
N GLN A 267 17.04 22.43 14.12
CA GLN A 267 17.60 23.22 13.02
C GLN A 267 19.13 23.42 13.14
N HIS A 268 19.66 23.60 14.35
CA HIS A 268 21.11 23.81 14.58
C HIS A 268 21.81 22.52 15.00
N LYS A 269 21.93 21.54 14.09
CA LYS A 269 22.68 20.31 14.36
C LYS A 269 24.17 20.63 14.59
N PRO A 270 24.83 20.02 15.59
CA PRO A 270 26.26 20.20 15.80
C PRO A 270 27.04 19.76 14.55
N ILE A 271 28.13 20.48 14.26
CA ILE A 271 28.96 20.30 13.05
C ILE A 271 29.39 18.83 12.88
N CYS A 272 29.66 18.12 13.97
CA CYS A 272 30.01 16.69 13.97
C CYS A 272 28.90 15.81 13.37
N VAL A 273 27.64 16.06 13.73
CA VAL A 273 26.49 15.28 13.23
C VAL A 273 26.25 15.58 11.75
N HIS A 274 26.37 16.85 11.36
CA HIS A 274 26.27 17.24 9.95
C HIS A 274 27.35 16.60 9.09
N ASN A 275 28.60 16.58 9.59
CA ASN A 275 29.72 15.95 8.90
C ASN A 275 29.54 14.42 8.81
N CYS A 276 28.99 13.78 9.84
CA CYS A 276 28.67 12.35 9.81
C CYS A 276 27.58 12.03 8.77
N ILE A 277 26.48 12.80 8.73
CA ILE A 277 25.41 12.62 7.75
C ILE A 277 25.95 12.85 6.33
N LYS A 278 26.78 13.88 6.11
CA LYS A 278 27.45 14.12 4.83
C LYS A 278 28.36 12.97 4.42
N LEU A 279 29.15 12.44 5.35
CA LEU A 279 30.04 11.30 5.09
C LEU A 279 29.23 10.06 4.69
N ILE A 280 28.19 9.71 5.44
CA ILE A 280 27.30 8.59 5.13
C ILE A 280 26.66 8.78 3.75
N THR A 281 26.19 10.00 3.46
CA THR A 281 25.59 10.35 2.17
C THR A 281 26.60 10.18 1.03
N LEU A 282 27.82 10.69 1.19
CA LEU A 282 28.88 10.59 0.17
C LEU A 282 29.33 9.14 -0.05
N VAL A 283 29.47 8.36 1.02
CA VAL A 283 29.81 6.92 0.93
C VAL A 283 28.71 6.17 0.21
N SER A 284 27.44 6.41 0.58
CA SER A 284 26.29 5.78 -0.08
C SER A 284 26.17 6.19 -1.56
N GLN A 285 26.39 7.47 -1.88
CA GLN A 285 26.43 7.96 -3.26
C GLN A 285 27.52 7.28 -4.09
N LYS A 286 28.75 7.19 -3.56
CA LYS A 286 29.87 6.57 -4.28
C LYS A 286 29.71 5.06 -4.42
N MET A 287 29.24 4.37 -3.38
CA MET A 287 29.05 2.92 -3.42
C MET A 287 27.91 2.51 -4.37
N CYS A 288 26.80 3.24 -4.35
CA CYS A 288 25.61 2.87 -5.12
C CYS A 288 25.51 3.60 -6.47
N VAL A 289 26.40 4.56 -6.77
CA VAL A 289 26.35 5.41 -7.98
C VAL A 289 24.95 6.03 -8.14
N VAL A 290 24.50 6.70 -7.08
CA VAL A 290 23.17 7.32 -7.00
C VAL A 290 23.27 8.84 -6.92
N VAL A 291 22.32 9.52 -7.55
CA VAL A 291 22.23 10.97 -7.66
C VAL A 291 20.83 11.41 -7.27
N TYR A 292 20.69 12.61 -6.72
CA TYR A 292 19.40 13.17 -6.40
C TYR A 292 18.68 13.57 -7.72
N PRO A 293 17.40 13.25 -7.91
CA PRO A 293 16.70 13.58 -9.15
C PRO A 293 16.56 15.09 -9.34
N ASN A 294 16.80 15.58 -10.55
CA ASN A 294 16.50 16.95 -10.95
C ASN A 294 14.99 17.08 -11.18
N VAL A 295 14.25 17.60 -10.20
CA VAL A 295 12.78 17.75 -10.25
C VAL A 295 12.37 19.14 -10.79
N GLY A 296 13.27 19.90 -11.43
CA GLY A 296 12.95 21.30 -11.78
C GLY A 296 13.78 21.99 -12.86
N GLU A 297 14.55 21.28 -13.70
CA GLU A 297 15.29 21.94 -14.81
C GLU A 297 14.92 21.42 -16.20
N SER A 298 14.41 20.19 -16.34
CA SER A 298 14.09 19.65 -17.68
C SER A 298 12.85 20.29 -18.29
N SER A 299 11.82 20.63 -17.50
CA SER A 299 10.58 21.23 -18.05
C SER A 299 10.78 22.66 -18.54
N GLU A 300 11.61 23.47 -17.87
CA GLU A 300 11.93 24.82 -18.34
C GLU A 300 12.99 24.78 -19.45
N THR A 301 13.97 23.88 -19.41
CA THR A 301 15.01 23.78 -20.45
C THR A 301 14.48 23.16 -21.74
N GLU A 302 13.54 22.22 -21.70
CA GLU A 302 12.86 21.69 -22.90
C GLU A 302 11.93 22.75 -23.51
N MET A 303 11.19 23.50 -22.70
CA MET A 303 10.37 24.63 -23.18
C MET A 303 11.22 25.79 -23.73
N ILE A 304 12.41 26.04 -23.18
CA ILE A 304 13.35 27.02 -23.73
C ILE A 304 13.96 26.50 -25.03
N ASN A 305 14.36 25.23 -25.11
CA ASN A 305 14.94 24.66 -26.33
C ASN A 305 13.94 24.54 -27.47
N GLU A 306 12.68 24.15 -27.23
CA GLU A 306 11.62 24.16 -28.27
C GLU A 306 11.34 25.58 -28.79
N ASN A 307 11.23 26.57 -27.89
CA ASN A 307 11.05 27.97 -28.30
C ASN A 307 12.29 28.56 -29.01
N THR A 308 13.49 28.03 -28.72
CA THR A 308 14.73 28.46 -29.39
C THR A 308 14.88 27.77 -30.74
N GLU A 309 14.50 26.50 -30.89
CA GLU A 309 14.53 25.77 -32.18
C GLU A 309 13.48 26.31 -33.17
N GLU A 310 12.30 26.76 -32.72
CA GLU A 310 11.34 27.46 -33.59
C GLU A 310 11.85 28.82 -34.08
N GLN A 311 12.78 29.47 -33.36
CA GLN A 311 13.40 30.73 -33.79
C GLN A 311 14.56 30.57 -34.78
N TRP A 312 15.11 29.36 -34.96
CA TRP A 312 16.24 29.09 -35.86
C TRP A 312 15.86 28.37 -37.17
N GLN A 313 14.74 28.74 -37.80
CA GLN A 313 14.57 28.43 -39.22
C GLN A 313 15.50 29.32 -40.07
N PRO A 314 16.41 28.75 -40.87
CA PRO A 314 17.34 29.53 -41.67
C PRO A 314 16.59 30.34 -42.74
N ILE A 315 16.73 31.66 -42.66
CA ILE A 315 16.37 32.62 -43.71
C ILE A 315 17.19 32.27 -44.95
N ASN A 316 16.64 31.44 -45.84
CA ASN A 316 17.08 31.30 -47.22
C ASN A 316 15.92 30.74 -48.07
N GLN A 317 14.99 31.62 -48.41
CA GLN A 317 14.18 31.48 -49.62
C GLN A 317 14.67 32.53 -50.63
N PRO A 318 14.97 32.16 -51.89
CA PRO A 318 15.31 33.14 -52.90
C PRO A 318 14.11 34.05 -53.20
N ILE A 319 14.38 35.34 -53.30
CA ILE A 319 13.45 36.41 -53.66
C ILE A 319 12.84 36.09 -55.04
N ALA A 320 11.56 35.74 -55.07
CA ALA A 320 10.76 35.72 -56.29
C ALA A 320 9.92 37.01 -56.35
N SER A 321 10.10 37.74 -57.45
CA SER A 321 9.52 39.03 -57.80
C SER A 321 7.99 39.09 -57.64
N LYS A 322 7.52 40.13 -56.93
CA LYS A 322 6.14 40.63 -57.06
C LYS A 322 5.96 41.13 -58.50
N ASP A 323 5.18 40.41 -59.29
CA ASP A 323 4.56 40.97 -60.47
C ASP A 323 3.10 41.33 -60.21
N LYS A 324 2.70 42.45 -60.81
CA LYS A 324 1.45 43.17 -60.63
C LYS A 324 0.26 42.47 -61.31
N ASN A 325 -0.92 42.99 -61.00
CA ASN A 325 -2.23 42.87 -61.70
C ASN A 325 -3.14 41.78 -61.11
N SER A 326 -4.17 42.14 -60.33
CA SER A 326 -5.41 42.84 -60.66
C SER A 326 -6.48 41.94 -61.31
N VAL A 327 -7.69 42.08 -60.76
CA VAL A 327 -9.00 41.82 -61.37
C VAL A 327 -9.60 40.41 -61.20
N LYS A 328 -10.75 40.45 -60.49
CA LYS A 328 -11.88 39.52 -60.38
C LYS A 328 -11.76 38.34 -59.44
#